data_AF-A0A094FSU3-F1
#
_entry.id   AF-A0A094FSU3-F1
#
_cell.length_a   1.000
_cell.length_b   1.000
_cell.length_c   1.000
_cell.angle_alpha   90.00
_cell.angle_beta   90.00
_cell.angle_gamma   90.00
#
_symmetry.space_group_name_H-M   'P 1'
#
loop_
_entity.id
_entity.type
_entity.pdbx_description
1 polymer ?
#
loop_
_entity_poly.entity_id
_entity_poly.type
_entity_poly.pdbx_seq_one_letter_code
_entity_poly.pdbx_strand_id
1 'polypeptide(L)'
;MLYELIAVVRPGSLAEVKDIARTAGSLILQNGGTIRGITNWGVTALPKRTTKHQAVYHDGHHFVMRYDANSAVQDQVRKTLSLDPRMIKFGSVKLGDGKLDTLSRIGGSIPWSVRERRSIGPPSRALPWDAWNARSTAKETCSS
;
A
#
# COMPACT_ATOMS: atom_id res chain seq x y z
N MET A 1 8.38 10.89 -8.10
CA MET A 1 8.15 9.41 -8.08
C MET A 1 6.91 9.15 -7.24
N LEU A 2 6.10 8.16 -7.62
CA LEU A 2 4.91 7.82 -6.85
C LEU A 2 5.26 6.92 -5.66
N TYR A 3 4.85 7.35 -4.47
CA TYR A 3 4.99 6.61 -3.23
C TYR A 3 3.63 6.39 -2.56
N GLU A 4 3.54 5.29 -1.84
CA GLU A 4 2.44 4.97 -0.95
C GLU A 4 2.99 4.81 0.46
N LEU A 5 2.49 5.63 1.38
CA LEU A 5 2.78 5.54 2.81
C LEU A 5 1.62 4.84 3.49
N ILE A 6 1.92 3.74 4.17
CA ILE A 6 1.01 3.05 5.08
C ILE A 6 1.49 3.37 6.50
N ALA A 7 0.61 3.96 7.30
CA ALA A 7 0.91 4.35 8.67
C ALA A 7 -0.09 3.72 9.64
N VAL A 8 0.43 3.31 10.79
CA VAL A 8 -0.29 2.66 11.87
C VAL A 8 -0.04 3.47 13.13
N VAL A 9 -1.07 4.20 13.54
CA VAL A 9 -1.04 5.11 14.69
C VAL A 9 -1.69 4.45 15.89
N ARG A 10 -1.31 4.89 17.09
CA ARG A 10 -2.02 4.56 18.32
C ARG A 10 -3.54 4.73 18.16
N PRO A 11 -4.36 3.74 18.52
CA PRO A 11 -5.79 3.90 18.58
C PRO A 11 -6.16 4.72 19.83
N GLY A 12 -7.07 5.68 19.69
CA GLY A 12 -7.57 6.47 20.83
C GLY A 12 -8.23 7.77 20.39
N SER A 13 -7.54 8.58 19.59
CA SER A 13 -8.05 9.86 19.13
C SER A 13 -7.86 10.05 17.62
N LEU A 14 -8.95 10.33 16.92
CA LEU A 14 -8.91 10.69 15.50
C LEU A 14 -8.14 12.00 15.25
N ALA A 15 -8.05 12.88 16.27
CA ALA A 15 -7.27 14.11 16.16
C ALA A 15 -5.78 13.81 15.95
N GLU A 16 -5.22 12.83 16.67
CA GLU A 16 -3.82 12.43 16.51
C GLU A 16 -3.53 11.92 15.09
N VAL A 17 -4.45 11.13 14.54
CA VAL A 17 -4.33 10.63 13.15
C VAL A 17 -4.35 11.79 12.16
N LYS A 18 -5.26 12.75 12.34
CA LYS A 18 -5.36 13.94 11.48
C LYS A 18 -4.10 14.82 11.58
N ASP A 19 -3.52 14.97 12.76
CA ASP A 19 -2.32 15.77 12.98
C ASP A 19 -1.09 15.13 12.33
N ILE A 20 -0.95 13.81 12.40
CA ILE A 20 0.12 13.07 11.73
C ILE A 20 -0.05 13.17 10.21
N ALA A 21 -1.26 12.95 9.70
CA ALA A 21 -1.55 13.08 8.27
C ALA A 21 -1.29 14.51 7.77
N ARG A 22 -1.67 15.53 8.56
CA ARG A 22 -1.40 16.94 8.27
C ARG A 22 0.10 17.23 8.28
N THR A 23 0.84 16.77 9.28
CA THR A 23 2.30 16.97 9.37
C THR A 23 3.02 16.35 8.17
N ALA A 24 2.70 15.10 7.83
CA ALA A 24 3.28 14.43 6.67
C ALA A 24 2.87 15.10 5.35
N GLY A 25 1.60 15.47 5.20
CA GLY A 25 1.08 16.15 4.02
C GLY A 25 1.71 17.52 3.81
N SER A 26 1.79 18.34 4.86
CA SER A 26 2.45 19.64 4.82
C SER A 26 3.92 19.52 4.41
N LEU A 27 4.64 18.53 4.94
CA LEU A 27 6.04 18.28 4.58
C LEU A 27 6.20 17.95 3.09
N ILE A 28 5.31 17.14 2.53
CA ILE A 28 5.32 16.80 1.10
C ILE A 28 5.03 18.06 0.26
N LEU A 29 4.00 18.81 0.60
CA LEU A 29 3.59 20.01 -0.15
C LEU A 29 4.65 21.12 -0.10
N GLN A 30 5.29 21.33 1.06
CA GLN A 30 6.35 22.33 1.23
C GLN A 30 7.59 22.02 0.39
N ASN A 31 7.88 20.74 0.14
CA ASN A 31 9.01 20.31 -0.69
C ASN A 31 8.62 20.10 -2.18
N GLY A 32 7.49 20.66 -2.62
CA GLY A 32 7.04 20.59 -4.03
C GLY A 32 6.49 19.23 -4.46
N GLY A 33 6.16 18.35 -3.52
CA GLY A 33 5.44 17.11 -3.81
C GLY A 33 3.93 17.33 -3.95
N THR A 34 3.24 16.36 -4.55
CA THR A 34 1.78 16.41 -4.75
C THR A 34 1.10 15.22 -4.08
N ILE A 35 0.08 15.47 -3.28
CA ILE A 35 -0.71 14.42 -2.65
C ILE A 35 -1.82 13.99 -3.62
N ARG A 36 -1.92 12.69 -3.90
CA ARG A 36 -2.96 12.15 -4.81
C ARG A 36 -4.22 11.71 -4.07
N GLY A 37 -4.06 11.22 -2.85
CA GLY A 37 -5.18 10.79 -2.04
C GLY A 37 -4.75 10.30 -0.66
N ILE A 38 -5.67 10.45 0.28
CA ILE A 38 -5.54 9.97 1.66
C ILE A 38 -6.77 9.13 1.94
N THR A 39 -6.57 7.89 2.36
CA THR A 39 -7.67 6.98 2.69
C THR A 39 -7.52 6.51 4.13
N ASN A 40 -8.61 6.63 4.89
CA ASN A 40 -8.69 6.11 6.23
C ASN A 40 -9.19 4.66 6.19
N TRP A 41 -8.41 3.72 6.73
CA TRP A 41 -8.79 2.31 6.85
C TRP A 41 -9.37 1.96 8.22
N GLY A 42 -9.31 2.89 9.17
CA GLY A 42 -9.90 2.75 10.50
C GLY A 42 -9.03 1.94 11.47
N VAL A 43 -9.63 1.56 12.59
CA VAL A 43 -8.95 0.78 13.63
C VAL A 43 -9.05 -0.71 13.29
N THR A 44 -7.91 -1.39 13.27
CA THR A 44 -7.84 -2.83 12.98
C THR A 44 -6.75 -3.46 13.82
N ALA A 45 -6.91 -4.75 14.13
CA ALA A 45 -5.93 -5.53 14.86
C ALA A 45 -4.58 -5.58 14.14
N LEU A 46 -3.50 -5.47 14.91
CA LEU A 46 -2.15 -5.65 14.42
C LEU A 46 -1.88 -7.14 14.19
N PRO A 47 -1.12 -7.52 13.14
CA PRO A 47 -0.76 -8.92 12.90
C PRO A 47 -0.02 -9.57 14.07
N LYS A 48 0.72 -8.77 14.84
CA LYS A 48 1.44 -9.19 16.05
C LYS A 48 1.36 -8.07 17.08
N ARG A 49 1.17 -8.47 18.35
CA ARG A 49 1.32 -7.59 19.52
C ARG A 49 2.66 -6.85 19.44
N THR A 50 2.60 -5.52 19.41
CA THR A 50 3.78 -4.67 19.23
C THR A 50 3.96 -3.81 20.47
N THR A 51 5.16 -3.82 21.05
CA THR A 51 5.51 -2.95 22.19
C THR A 51 6.26 -1.73 21.65
N LYS A 52 5.75 -0.53 21.93
CA LYS A 52 6.42 0.72 21.53
C LYS A 52 6.14 1.83 22.53
N HIS A 53 7.17 2.63 22.84
CA HIS A 53 7.11 3.70 23.86
C HIS A 53 6.49 3.20 25.17
N GLN A 54 6.99 2.06 25.66
CA GLN A 54 6.56 1.41 26.91
C GLN A 54 5.09 0.96 26.98
N ALA A 55 4.35 1.02 25.87
CA ALA A 55 2.98 0.52 25.77
C ALA A 55 2.90 -0.67 24.82
N VAL A 56 1.97 -1.58 25.12
CA VAL A 56 1.67 -2.76 24.31
C VAL A 56 0.41 -2.48 23.50
N TYR A 57 0.48 -2.66 22.18
CA TYR A 57 -0.66 -2.45 21.29
C TYR A 57 -1.15 -3.77 20.70
N HIS A 58 -2.48 -3.93 20.68
CA HIS A 58 -3.19 -5.01 19.97
C HIS A 58 -3.82 -4.49 18.68
N ASP A 59 -4.31 -3.25 18.73
CA ASP A 59 -4.96 -2.59 17.60
C ASP A 59 -4.19 -1.33 17.19
N GLY A 60 -4.39 -0.90 15.96
CA GLY A 60 -3.82 0.32 15.41
C GLY A 60 -4.79 1.00 14.45
N HIS A 61 -4.73 2.33 14.41
CA HIS A 61 -5.45 3.11 13.41
C HIS A 61 -4.64 3.16 12.12
N HIS A 62 -5.16 2.55 11.07
CA HIS A 62 -4.52 2.43 9.76
C HIS A 62 -4.99 3.56 8.85
N PHE A 63 -4.03 4.24 8.23
CA PHE A 63 -4.32 5.15 7.13
C PHE A 63 -3.25 5.03 6.05
N VAL A 64 -3.64 5.34 4.83
CA VAL A 64 -2.77 5.32 3.66
C VAL A 64 -2.77 6.67 2.98
N MET A 65 -1.60 7.12 2.59
CA MET A 65 -1.41 8.34 1.82
C MET A 65 -0.59 8.04 0.58
N ARG A 66 -1.12 8.39 -0.58
CA ARG A 66 -0.45 8.27 -1.87
C ARG A 66 -0.01 9.66 -2.34
N TYR A 67 1.26 9.79 -2.70
CA TYR A 67 1.84 11.07 -3.07
C TYR A 67 2.96 10.91 -4.10
N ASP A 68 3.18 11.96 -4.89
CA ASP A 68 4.35 12.08 -5.75
C ASP A 68 5.37 13.00 -5.09
N ALA A 69 6.60 12.51 -4.92
CA ALA A 69 7.69 13.32 -4.38
C ALA A 69 9.06 12.81 -4.87
N ASN A 70 10.11 13.58 -4.54
CA ASN A 70 11.50 13.14 -4.69
C ASN A 70 11.86 12.12 -3.59
N SER A 71 12.86 11.26 -3.83
CA SER A 71 13.35 10.30 -2.83
C SER A 71 13.82 10.98 -1.54
N ALA A 72 14.49 12.12 -1.65
CA ALA A 72 14.93 12.91 -0.49
C ALA A 72 13.76 13.34 0.42
N VAL A 73 12.63 13.72 -0.18
CA VAL A 73 11.42 14.12 0.55
C VAL A 73 10.76 12.90 1.21
N GLN A 74 10.72 11.77 0.50
CA GLN A 74 10.21 10.51 1.06
C GLN A 74 11.04 10.07 2.28
N ASP A 75 12.37 10.21 2.22
CA ASP A 75 13.25 9.93 3.36
C ASP A 75 13.01 10.90 4.51
N GLN A 76 12.77 12.17 4.23
CA GLN A 76 12.42 13.16 5.24
C GLN A 76 11.09 12.83 5.93
N VAL A 77 10.06 12.48 5.16
CA VAL A 77 8.77 12.02 5.70
C VAL A 77 8.97 10.80 6.61
N ARG A 78 9.76 9.82 6.16
CA ARG A 78 10.09 8.63 6.96
C ARG A 78 10.81 8.99 8.27
N LYS A 79 11.77 9.92 8.23
CA LYS A 79 12.47 10.39 9.44
C LYS A 79 11.51 11.10 10.39
N THR A 80 10.71 12.03 9.90
CA THR A 80 9.72 12.77 10.71
C THR A 80 8.72 11.83 11.38
N LEU A 81 8.16 10.86 10.64
CA LEU A 81 7.20 9.90 11.19
C LEU A 81 7.84 8.90 12.17
N SER A 82 9.14 8.64 12.03
CA SER A 82 9.87 7.77 12.97
C SER A 82 10.09 8.42 14.32
N LEU A 83 10.11 9.76 14.39
CA LEU A 83 10.31 10.51 15.63
C LEU A 83 9.01 10.68 16.43
N ASP A 84 7.86 10.49 15.79
CA ASP A 84 6.56 10.66 16.46
C ASP A 84 6.27 9.47 17.40
N PRO A 85 6.12 9.70 18.73
CA PRO A 85 5.86 8.63 19.69
C PRO A 85 4.45 8.01 19.57
N ARG A 86 3.54 8.67 18.86
CA ARG A 86 2.16 8.20 18.61
C ARG A 86 2.13 7.20 17.45
N MET A 87 3.19 7.16 16.63
CA MET A 87 3.33 6.21 15.53
C MET A 87 3.71 4.82 16.07
N ILE A 88 2.92 3.78 15.78
CA ILE A 88 3.29 2.39 16.09
C ILE A 88 4.23 1.88 15.00
N LYS A 89 3.75 1.86 13.77
CA LYS A 89 4.49 1.34 12.62
C LYS A 89 4.16 2.14 11.38
N PHE A 90 5.12 2.26 10.47
CA PHE A 90 4.89 2.86 9.17
C PHE A 90 5.73 2.14 8.12
N GLY A 91 5.34 2.27 6.86
CA GLY A 91 6.07 1.74 5.73
C GLY A 91 5.77 2.60 4.49
N SER A 92 6.81 2.89 3.73
CA SER A 92 6.70 3.59 2.44
C SER A 92 7.09 2.63 1.33
N VAL A 93 6.25 2.55 0.30
CA VAL A 93 6.46 1.71 -0.87
C VAL A 93 6.48 2.58 -2.11
N LYS A 94 7.47 2.39 -2.98
CA LYS A 94 7.50 3.00 -4.31
C LYS A 94 6.51 2.26 -5.21
N LEU A 95 5.60 3.00 -5.84
CA LEU A 95 4.64 2.43 -6.77
C LEU A 95 5.08 2.65 -8.23
N GLY A 96 4.86 1.61 -9.03
CA GLY A 96 5.08 1.61 -10.49
C GLY A 96 6.51 1.33 -10.93
N ASP A 97 6.63 0.97 -12.21
CA ASP A 97 7.90 0.56 -12.85
C ASP A 97 8.68 1.74 -13.45
N GLY A 98 8.33 2.97 -13.07
CA GLY A 98 8.93 4.20 -13.61
C GLY A 98 8.39 4.64 -14.98
N LYS A 99 7.44 3.90 -15.56
CA LYS A 99 6.77 4.26 -16.84
C LYS A 99 5.55 5.15 -16.59
N LEU A 100 5.42 6.23 -17.36
CA LEU A 100 4.33 7.21 -17.23
C LEU A 100 2.93 6.58 -17.36
N ASP A 101 2.74 5.67 -18.32
CA ASP A 101 1.43 5.00 -18.56
C ASP A 101 0.96 4.20 -17.34
N THR A 102 1.88 3.58 -16.61
CA THR A 102 1.54 2.84 -15.39
C THR A 102 1.20 3.79 -14.24
N LEU A 103 1.81 4.97 -14.18
CA LEU A 103 1.65 5.93 -13.11
C LEU A 103 0.38 6.78 -13.24
N SER A 104 -0.08 7.05 -14.47
CA SER A 104 -1.27 7.85 -14.74
C SER A 104 -2.57 7.10 -14.42
N ARG A 105 -2.56 5.76 -14.55
CA ARG A 105 -3.69 4.89 -14.24
C ARG A 105 -3.90 4.71 -12.73
N ILE A 106 -2.87 4.93 -11.93
CA ILE A 106 -2.93 4.82 -10.47
C ILE A 106 -3.59 6.09 -9.91
N GLY A 107 -4.89 5.99 -9.64
CA GLY A 107 -5.71 7.07 -9.10
C GLY A 107 -5.43 7.40 -7.63
N GLY A 108 -6.19 8.37 -7.11
CA GLY A 108 -6.13 8.79 -5.70
C GLY A 108 -6.94 7.91 -4.73
N SER A 109 -7.86 7.09 -5.26
CA SER A 109 -8.67 6.18 -4.43
C SER A 109 -7.87 4.93 -4.08
N ILE A 110 -7.82 4.57 -2.79
CA ILE A 110 -7.11 3.40 -2.27
C ILE A 110 -8.14 2.44 -1.64
N PRO A 111 -8.94 1.73 -2.46
CA PRO A 111 -9.96 0.83 -1.96
C PRO A 111 -9.33 -0.37 -1.22
N TRP A 112 -9.78 -0.63 0.00
CA TRP A 112 -9.32 -1.77 0.81
C TRP A 112 -9.58 -3.14 0.16
N SER A 113 -10.67 -3.25 -0.63
CA SER A 113 -11.16 -4.53 -1.16
C SER A 113 -10.71 -4.87 -2.59
N VAL A 114 -10.07 -3.94 -3.30
CA VAL A 114 -9.76 -4.11 -4.73
C VAL A 114 -8.26 -4.12 -4.95
N ARG A 115 -7.76 -5.22 -5.52
CA ARG A 115 -6.38 -5.27 -6.03
C ARG A 115 -6.26 -4.31 -7.20
N GLU A 116 -5.42 -3.28 -7.08
CA GLU A 116 -5.05 -2.40 -8.20
C GLU A 116 -4.59 -3.28 -9.38
N ARG A 117 -5.23 -3.14 -10.55
CA ARG A 117 -4.88 -3.93 -11.74
C ARG A 117 -3.46 -3.57 -12.17
N ARG A 118 -2.49 -4.39 -11.76
CA ARG A 118 -1.12 -4.32 -12.27
C ARG A 118 -1.16 -4.43 -13.79
N SER A 119 -0.51 -3.52 -14.48
CA SER A 119 -0.36 -3.48 -15.94
C SER A 119 0.56 -4.59 -16.48
N ILE A 120 0.49 -5.79 -15.91
CA ILE A 120 0.93 -6.97 -16.62
C ILE A 120 -0.09 -7.11 -17.75
N GLY A 121 0.38 -7.16 -19.00
CA GLY A 121 -0.48 -7.43 -20.15
C GLY A 121 -1.41 -8.62 -19.86
N PRO A 122 -2.54 -8.75 -20.59
CA PRO A 122 -3.51 -9.80 -20.31
C PRO A 122 -2.76 -11.12 -20.12
N PRO A 123 -2.98 -11.87 -19.02
CA PRO A 123 -2.38 -13.18 -18.89
C PRO A 123 -2.76 -13.91 -20.18
N SER A 124 -1.75 -14.40 -20.91
CA SER A 124 -1.98 -15.19 -22.12
C SER A 124 -2.87 -16.35 -21.72
N ARG A 125 -4.18 -16.18 -21.99
CA ARG A 125 -5.28 -17.12 -21.84
C ARG A 125 -4.96 -18.21 -20.80
N ALA A 126 -5.21 -17.93 -19.53
CA ALA A 126 -5.31 -18.99 -18.53
C ALA A 126 -6.34 -19.98 -19.07
N LEU A 127 -5.87 -21.12 -19.60
CA LEU A 127 -6.75 -22.19 -19.98
C LEU A 127 -7.43 -22.69 -18.69
N PRO A 128 -8.74 -22.93 -18.69
CA PRO A 128 -9.44 -23.47 -17.53
C PRO A 128 -8.74 -24.73 -17.02
N TRP A 129 -8.82 -24.98 -15.70
CA TRP A 129 -8.28 -26.16 -15.04
C TRP A 129 -8.73 -27.49 -15.71
N ASP A 130 -9.85 -27.45 -16.41
CA ASP A 130 -10.42 -28.55 -17.22
C ASP A 130 -9.57 -28.95 -18.44
N ALA A 131 -8.68 -28.08 -18.93
CA ALA A 131 -7.93 -28.31 -20.18
C ALA A 131 -6.66 -29.17 -20.02
N TRP A 132 -6.21 -29.43 -18.79
CA TRP A 132 -5.05 -30.30 -18.54
C TRP A 132 -5.41 -31.79 -18.65
N ASN A 133 -6.64 -32.17 -18.27
CA ASN A 133 -7.09 -33.56 -18.26
C ASN A 133 -7.56 -34.08 -19.63
N ALA A 134 -7.80 -33.21 -20.61
CA ALA A 134 -8.20 -33.63 -21.95
C ALA A 134 -7.02 -34.10 -22.83
N ARG A 135 -5.77 -33.92 -22.37
CA ARG A 135 -4.57 -34.29 -23.13
C ARG A 135 -3.96 -35.63 -22.71
N SER A 136 -4.41 -36.23 -21.60
CA SER A 136 -3.95 -37.52 -21.10
C SER A 136 -4.77 -38.71 -21.60
N THR A 137 -5.99 -38.51 -22.12
CA THR A 137 -6.87 -39.60 -22.60
C THR A 137 -6.79 -39.87 -24.11
N ALA A 138 -5.99 -39.11 -24.87
CA ALA A 138 -5.85 -39.28 -26.33
C ALA A 138 -4.67 -40.17 -26.77
N LYS A 139 -4.05 -40.92 -25.85
CA LYS A 139 -2.88 -41.78 -26.15
C LYS A 139 -3.07 -43.29 -25.92
N GLU A 140 -4.29 -43.77 -25.62
CA GLU A 140 -4.53 -45.20 -25.32
C GLU A 140 -5.40 -45.96 -26.32
N THR A 141 -5.68 -45.44 -27.52
CA THR A 141 -6.37 -46.21 -28.56
C THR A 141 -5.63 -46.15 -29.90
N CYS A 142 -4.41 -46.68 -29.94
CA CYS A 142 -3.83 -47.21 -31.18
C CYS A 142 -2.61 -48.10 -30.85
N SER A 143 -2.86 -49.33 -30.37
CA SER A 143 -1.93 -50.44 -30.55
C SER A 143 -2.66 -51.78 -30.43
N SER A 144 -2.64 -52.51 -31.54
CA SER A 144 -3.01 -53.93 -31.75
C SER A 144 -4.49 -54.23 -31.99
#